data_AF-R4YNU8-F1
#
_entry.id   AF-R4YNU8-F1
#
_cell.length_a   1.000
_cell.length_b   1.000
_cell.length_c   1.000
_cell.angle_alpha   90.00
_cell.angle_beta   90.00
_cell.angle_gamma   90.00
#
_symmetry.space_group_name_H-M   'P 1'
#
loop_
_entity.id
_entity.type
_entity.pdbx_description
1 polymer ?
#
loop_
_entity_poly.entity_id
_entity_poly.type
_entity_poly.pdbx_seq_one_letter_code
_entity_poly.pdbx_strand_id
1 'polypeptide(L)'
;MARRNPNNRSSKGSFAGIPDIVMGSSCYVNLGPSAKALLFEAAYQYKGRNNGDLCFAWTLMQKRGWKSKATLNNALKELVEANLLVLSRQGHFRKPFDRCSLYAITWQAIDECPGKDLELGPTNTPPRKFSIEQAQYNQNKSKKLMKNNKKQST
;
A
#
# COMPACT_ATOMS: atom_id res chain seq x y z
N MET A 1 -45.29 -3.57 0.19
CA MET A 1 -43.89 -3.15 -0.02
C MET A 1 -43.02 -4.39 -0.11
N ALA A 2 -42.37 -4.65 -1.24
CA ALA A 2 -41.57 -5.86 -1.46
C ALA A 2 -40.32 -5.85 -0.56
N ARG A 3 -40.10 -6.93 0.20
CA ARG A 3 -38.92 -7.13 1.06
C ARG A 3 -37.69 -7.35 0.16
N ARG A 4 -36.69 -6.46 0.27
CA ARG A 4 -35.43 -6.54 -0.47
C ARG A 4 -34.64 -7.77 0.01
N ASN A 5 -34.42 -8.74 -0.86
CA ASN A 5 -33.64 -9.95 -0.55
C ASN A 5 -32.16 -9.57 -0.29
N PRO A 6 -31.60 -9.82 0.91
CA PRO A 6 -30.21 -9.47 1.24
C PRO A 6 -29.17 -10.24 0.40
N ASN A 7 -29.59 -11.29 -0.33
CA ASN A 7 -28.74 -12.11 -1.19
C ASN A 7 -28.57 -11.56 -2.61
N ASN A 8 -29.22 -10.45 -2.97
CA ASN A 8 -28.99 -9.78 -4.25
C ASN A 8 -28.03 -8.59 -4.09
N ARG A 9 -26.80 -8.88 -3.65
CA ARG A 9 -25.68 -7.97 -3.94
C ARG A 9 -25.40 -8.15 -5.42
N SER A 10 -25.87 -7.21 -6.25
CA SER A 10 -25.57 -7.21 -7.67
C SER A 10 -24.09 -7.49 -7.86
N SER A 11 -23.75 -8.49 -8.68
CA SER A 11 -22.40 -8.92 -9.03
C SER A 11 -21.66 -7.85 -9.85
N LYS A 12 -21.64 -6.61 -9.38
CA LYS A 12 -20.71 -5.60 -9.86
C LYS A 12 -19.32 -6.09 -9.44
N GLY A 13 -18.46 -6.34 -10.41
CA GLY A 13 -17.09 -6.82 -10.15
C GLY A 13 -16.39 -5.94 -9.12
N SER A 14 -15.52 -6.54 -8.31
CA SER A 14 -14.70 -5.79 -7.36
C SER A 14 -13.71 -4.89 -8.11
N PHE A 15 -13.55 -3.65 -7.65
CA PHE A 15 -12.54 -2.73 -8.16
C PHE A 15 -11.28 -2.78 -7.30
N ALA A 16 -10.12 -2.73 -7.96
CA ALA A 16 -8.82 -2.55 -7.31
C ALA A 16 -8.25 -1.19 -7.71
N GLY A 17 -7.81 -0.41 -6.74
CA GLY A 17 -7.25 0.91 -7.00
C GLY A 17 -6.47 1.47 -5.83
N ILE A 18 -5.72 2.53 -6.11
CA ILE A 18 -4.91 3.27 -5.14
C ILE A 18 -5.59 4.64 -4.95
N PRO A 19 -5.74 5.15 -3.71
CA PRO A 19 -6.33 6.47 -3.49
C PRO A 19 -5.55 7.58 -4.20
N ASP A 20 -6.26 8.55 -4.76
CA ASP A 20 -5.67 9.70 -5.46
C ASP A 20 -4.62 10.42 -4.59
N ILE A 21 -4.90 10.62 -3.30
CA ILE A 21 -3.97 11.26 -2.37
C ILE A 21 -2.64 10.52 -2.23
N VAL A 22 -2.64 9.20 -2.37
CA VAL A 22 -1.42 8.39 -2.36
C VAL A 22 -0.69 8.54 -3.69
N MET A 23 -1.41 8.48 -4.82
CA MET A 23 -0.82 8.63 -6.15
C MET A 23 -0.27 10.04 -6.41
N GLY A 24 -0.88 11.07 -5.85
CA GLY A 24 -0.40 12.46 -5.90
C GLY A 24 0.75 12.76 -4.94
N SER A 25 1.13 11.81 -4.07
CA SER A 25 2.24 12.00 -3.13
C SER A 25 3.59 11.94 -3.84
N SER A 26 4.58 12.68 -3.34
CA SER A 26 5.96 12.63 -3.86
C SER A 26 6.55 11.23 -3.78
N CYS A 27 6.21 10.47 -2.74
CA CYS A 27 6.62 9.07 -2.57
C CYS A 27 6.19 8.20 -3.75
N TYR A 28 4.96 8.35 -4.24
CA TYR A 28 4.48 7.61 -5.41
C TYR A 28 5.07 8.15 -6.72
N VAL A 29 5.11 9.47 -6.89
CA VAL A 29 5.61 10.11 -8.12
C VAL A 29 7.03 9.67 -8.43
N ASN A 30 7.88 9.61 -7.41
CA ASN A 30 9.29 9.24 -7.51
C ASN A 30 9.55 7.74 -7.72
N LEU A 31 8.53 6.88 -7.60
CA LEU A 31 8.71 5.44 -7.83
C LEU A 31 9.06 5.13 -9.29
N GLY A 32 9.92 4.15 -9.45
CA GLY A 32 10.18 3.46 -10.70
C GLY A 32 8.94 2.71 -11.22
N PRO A 33 8.88 2.43 -12.54
CA PRO A 33 7.73 1.77 -13.16
C PRO A 33 7.40 0.40 -12.54
N SER A 34 8.42 -0.39 -12.20
CA SER A 34 8.25 -1.72 -11.59
C SER A 34 7.63 -1.64 -10.20
N ALA A 35 8.04 -0.67 -9.36
CA ALA A 35 7.43 -0.43 -8.06
C ALA A 35 5.98 0.03 -8.18
N LYS A 36 5.67 0.92 -9.12
CA LYS A 36 4.27 1.31 -9.43
C LYS A 36 3.43 0.10 -9.83
N ALA A 37 3.94 -0.76 -10.70
CA ALA A 37 3.25 -1.99 -11.12
C ALA A 37 3.02 -2.95 -9.93
N LEU A 38 4.03 -3.15 -9.07
CA LEU A 38 3.90 -3.97 -7.87
C LEU A 38 2.88 -3.40 -6.87
N LEU A 39 2.79 -2.07 -6.77
CA LEU A 39 1.82 -1.40 -5.91
C LEU A 39 0.37 -1.61 -6.40
N PHE A 40 0.15 -1.62 -7.72
CA PHE A 40 -1.15 -2.01 -8.28
C PHE A 40 -1.47 -3.47 -7.98
N GLU A 41 -0.47 -4.37 -7.98
CA GLU A 41 -0.70 -5.76 -7.57
C GLU A 41 -1.01 -5.87 -6.07
N ALA A 42 -0.41 -5.03 -5.22
CA ALA A 42 -0.78 -4.92 -3.82
C ALA A 42 -2.25 -4.49 -3.67
N ALA A 43 -2.66 -3.46 -4.40
CA ALA A 43 -4.05 -2.98 -4.43
C ALA A 43 -5.03 -4.04 -4.95
N TYR A 44 -4.59 -4.88 -5.90
CA TYR A 44 -5.38 -6.01 -6.40
C TYR A 44 -5.51 -7.14 -5.38
N GLN A 45 -4.43 -7.49 -4.67
CA GLN A 45 -4.44 -8.53 -3.63
C GLN A 45 -5.25 -8.14 -2.39
N TYR A 46 -5.33 -6.84 -2.09
CA TYR A 46 -6.13 -6.36 -0.97
C TYR A 46 -7.64 -6.51 -1.25
N LYS A 47 -8.34 -7.21 -0.36
CA LYS A 47 -9.79 -7.53 -0.44
C LYS A 47 -10.59 -6.90 0.71
N GLY A 48 -10.02 -5.94 1.42
CA GLY A 48 -10.71 -5.17 2.47
C GLY A 48 -10.54 -5.70 3.89
N ARG A 49 -10.09 -6.95 4.08
CA ARG A 49 -9.94 -7.60 5.40
C ARG A 49 -8.70 -8.50 5.50
N ASN A 50 -7.69 -8.21 4.69
CA ASN A 50 -6.46 -8.98 4.59
C ASN A 50 -5.21 -8.09 4.47
N ASN A 51 -5.29 -6.82 4.87
CA ASN A 51 -4.13 -5.95 4.86
C ASN A 51 -3.13 -6.41 5.92
N GLY A 52 -2.01 -6.96 5.50
CA GLY A 52 -1.12 -7.75 6.36
C GLY A 52 -0.84 -9.14 5.81
N ASP A 53 -1.66 -9.64 4.88
CA ASP A 53 -1.48 -10.92 4.18
C ASP A 53 -1.25 -10.72 2.67
N LEU A 54 -0.56 -9.64 2.29
CA LEU A 54 -0.17 -9.41 0.90
C LEU A 54 1.14 -10.16 0.62
N CYS A 55 1.14 -11.03 -0.40
CA CYS A 55 2.27 -11.91 -0.68
C CYS A 55 2.81 -11.71 -2.09
N PHE A 56 4.11 -11.44 -2.17
CA PHE A 56 4.83 -11.23 -3.43
C PHE A 56 5.85 -12.35 -3.68
N ALA A 57 5.55 -13.58 -3.25
CA ALA A 57 6.42 -14.72 -3.52
C ALA A 57 6.60 -14.92 -5.04
N TRP A 58 7.82 -15.29 -5.45
CA TRP A 58 8.18 -15.41 -6.87
C TRP A 58 7.22 -16.28 -7.68
N THR A 59 6.82 -17.43 -7.16
CA THR A 59 5.92 -18.36 -7.84
C THR A 59 4.52 -17.79 -8.09
N LEU A 60 4.05 -16.87 -7.24
CA LEU A 60 2.79 -16.16 -7.43
C LEU A 60 2.97 -15.05 -8.47
N MET A 61 4.02 -14.24 -8.31
CA MET A 61 4.26 -13.11 -9.21
C MET A 61 4.62 -13.54 -10.63
N GLN A 62 5.26 -14.69 -10.81
CA GLN A 62 5.51 -15.26 -12.12
C GLN A 62 4.20 -15.53 -12.89
N LYS A 63 3.16 -16.02 -12.20
CA LYS A 63 1.81 -16.20 -12.78
C LYS A 63 1.13 -14.87 -13.14
N ARG A 64 1.57 -13.77 -12.50
CA ARG A 64 1.15 -12.40 -12.80
C ARG A 64 2.00 -11.74 -13.90
N GLY A 65 2.90 -12.49 -14.53
CA GLY A 65 3.71 -12.00 -15.66
C GLY A 65 5.07 -11.40 -15.28
N TRP A 66 5.51 -11.51 -14.02
CA TRP A 66 6.85 -11.07 -13.63
C TRP A 66 7.92 -12.00 -14.19
N LYS A 67 8.93 -11.41 -14.84
CA LYS A 67 9.99 -12.15 -15.56
C LYS A 67 11.35 -12.16 -14.85
N SER A 68 11.54 -11.34 -13.82
CA SER A 68 12.80 -11.24 -13.09
C SER A 68 12.59 -11.15 -11.59
N LYS A 69 13.22 -12.07 -10.84
CA LYS A 69 13.29 -12.03 -9.37
C LYS A 69 13.96 -10.76 -8.87
N ALA A 70 15.04 -10.33 -9.54
CA ALA A 70 15.79 -9.13 -9.16
C ALA A 70 14.91 -7.88 -9.28
N THR A 71 14.17 -7.75 -10.39
CA THR A 71 13.25 -6.62 -10.60
C THR A 71 12.13 -6.60 -9.57
N LEU A 72 11.55 -7.77 -9.25
CA LEU A 72 10.53 -7.89 -8.20
C LEU A 72 11.08 -7.47 -6.83
N ASN A 73 12.27 -7.97 -6.47
CA ASN A 73 12.89 -7.65 -5.19
C ASN A 73 13.28 -6.17 -5.09
N ASN A 74 13.78 -5.55 -6.17
CA ASN A 74 14.10 -4.13 -6.20
C ASN A 74 12.82 -3.27 -6.07
N ALA A 75 11.76 -3.61 -6.81
CA ALA A 75 10.47 -2.95 -6.69
C ALA A 75 9.89 -3.04 -5.27
N LEU A 76 10.01 -4.20 -4.64
CA LEU A 76 9.53 -4.41 -3.28
C LEU A 76 10.33 -3.58 -2.25
N LYS A 77 11.67 -3.56 -2.37
CA LYS A 77 12.54 -2.71 -1.54
C LYS A 77 12.18 -1.24 -1.68
N GLU A 78 12.04 -0.76 -2.92
CA GLU A 78 11.69 0.62 -3.22
C GLU A 78 10.33 1.02 -2.59
N LEU A 79 9.32 0.15 -2.65
CA LEU A 79 8.03 0.41 -2.02
C LEU A 79 8.08 0.44 -0.48
N VAL A 80 8.93 -0.38 0.13
CA VAL A 80 9.17 -0.38 1.57
C VAL A 80 9.93 0.88 1.98
N GLU A 81 10.99 1.25 1.26
CA GLU A 81 11.76 2.48 1.47
C GLU A 81 10.88 3.74 1.32
N ALA A 82 9.95 3.73 0.36
CA ALA A 82 8.98 4.81 0.17
C ALA A 82 7.83 4.83 1.21
N ASN A 83 7.81 3.89 2.17
CA ASN A 83 6.76 3.69 3.16
C ASN A 83 5.35 3.57 2.52
N LEU A 84 5.27 2.89 1.38
CA LEU A 84 4.00 2.56 0.71
C LEU A 84 3.58 1.12 1.00
N LEU A 85 4.56 0.25 1.24
CA LEU A 85 4.37 -1.06 1.85
C LEU A 85 5.13 -1.14 3.17
N VAL A 86 4.64 -1.99 4.07
CA VAL A 86 5.36 -2.38 5.29
C VAL A 86 5.39 -3.91 5.38
N LEU A 87 6.49 -4.47 5.86
CA LEU A 87 6.62 -5.89 6.16
C LEU A 87 5.75 -6.22 7.38
N SER A 88 4.72 -7.05 7.19
CA SER A 88 3.85 -7.50 8.28
C SER A 88 4.35 -8.79 8.92
N ARG A 89 5.12 -9.61 8.18
CA ARG A 89 5.79 -10.81 8.68
C ARG A 89 7.06 -11.10 7.89
N GLN A 90 8.17 -11.37 8.57
CA GLN A 90 9.40 -11.79 7.93
C GLN A 90 9.28 -13.21 7.39
N GLY A 91 9.65 -13.40 6.13
CA GLY A 91 9.79 -14.73 5.54
C GLY A 91 11.01 -15.45 6.09
N HIS A 92 10.91 -16.77 6.23
CA HIS A 92 12.01 -17.64 6.63
C HIS A 92 12.11 -18.80 5.64
N PHE A 93 13.30 -19.02 5.08
CA PHE A 93 13.54 -20.11 4.13
C PHE A 93 14.30 -21.25 4.81
N ARG A 94 13.78 -21.72 5.96
CA ARG A 94 14.36 -22.86 6.70
C ARG A 94 13.41 -24.05 6.62
N LYS A 95 13.84 -25.12 5.96
CA LYS A 95 13.08 -26.38 5.92
C LYS A 95 13.00 -27.01 7.32
N PRO A 96 11.87 -27.62 7.71
CA PRO A 96 10.61 -27.80 6.97
C PRO A 96 9.61 -26.63 7.09
N PHE A 97 9.95 -25.54 7.77
CA PHE A 97 9.05 -24.44 8.12
C PHE A 97 9.23 -23.22 7.21
N ASP A 98 9.30 -23.41 5.89
CA ASP A 98 9.45 -22.28 4.99
C ASP A 98 8.19 -21.41 4.97
N ARG A 99 8.38 -20.11 5.16
CA ARG A 99 7.33 -19.09 5.14
C ARG A 99 7.74 -17.93 4.27
N CYS A 100 6.80 -17.45 3.45
CA CYS A 100 6.98 -16.23 2.66
C CYS A 100 6.82 -14.98 3.53
N SER A 101 7.51 -13.92 3.14
CA SER A 101 7.27 -12.58 3.69
C SER A 101 5.87 -12.10 3.32
N LEU A 102 5.20 -11.47 4.28
CA LEU A 102 3.91 -10.82 4.07
C LEU A 102 4.06 -9.30 4.24
N TYR A 103 3.18 -8.57 3.58
CA TYR A 103 3.20 -7.12 3.54
C TYR A 103 1.81 -6.53 3.76
N ALA A 104 1.78 -5.25 4.10
CA ALA A 104 0.59 -4.42 4.19
C ALA A 104 0.79 -3.10 3.41
N ILE A 105 -0.28 -2.58 2.81
CA ILE A 105 -0.33 -1.20 2.31
C ILE A 105 -0.49 -0.23 3.49
N THR A 106 0.20 0.90 3.45
CA THR A 106 0.32 1.80 4.61
C THR A 106 -0.82 2.80 4.76
N TRP A 107 -1.65 2.98 3.73
CA TRP A 107 -2.83 3.86 3.76
C TRP A 107 -4.12 3.15 4.21
N GLN A 108 -4.05 1.86 4.54
CA GLN A 108 -5.14 1.11 5.17
C GLN A 108 -4.69 0.60 6.54
N ALA A 109 -5.66 0.40 7.45
CA ALA A 109 -5.43 -0.28 8.72
C ALA A 109 -4.89 -1.70 8.49
N ILE A 110 -4.04 -2.20 9.39
CA ILE A 110 -3.56 -3.59 9.35
C ILE A 110 -4.65 -4.47 9.97
N ASP A 111 -5.05 -5.50 9.24
CA ASP A 111 -6.04 -6.48 9.66
C ASP A 111 -5.37 -7.61 10.47
N GLU A 112 -6.13 -8.28 11.34
CA GLU A 112 -5.61 -9.35 12.21
C GLU A 112 -5.05 -10.56 11.44
N CYS A 113 -5.58 -10.84 10.25
CA CYS A 113 -5.19 -11.96 9.39
C CYS A 113 -4.99 -13.29 10.15
N PRO A 114 -6.06 -13.94 10.65
CA PRO A 114 -5.96 -15.16 11.45
C PRO A 114 -5.16 -16.27 10.77
N GLY A 115 -4.29 -16.93 11.54
CA GLY A 115 -3.43 -18.04 11.05
C GLY A 115 -2.24 -17.60 10.19
N LYS A 116 -1.95 -16.30 10.11
CA LYS A 116 -0.78 -15.77 9.38
C LYS A 116 0.41 -15.44 10.27
N ASP A 117 0.25 -15.41 11.59
CA ASP A 117 1.31 -15.09 12.54
C ASP A 117 2.03 -13.79 12.17
N LEU A 118 1.27 -12.70 12.03
CA LEU A 118 1.83 -11.39 11.72
C LEU A 118 2.72 -10.92 12.88
N GLU A 119 3.87 -10.33 12.54
CA GLU A 119 4.74 -9.64 13.50
C GLU A 119 4.20 -8.24 13.82
N LEU A 120 3.50 -7.62 12.87
CA LEU A 120 2.72 -6.42 13.10
C LEU A 120 1.29 -6.79 13.52
N GLY A 121 0.91 -6.37 14.74
CA GLY A 121 -0.44 -6.52 15.23
C GLY A 121 -1.47 -5.69 14.43
N PRO A 122 -2.76 -6.03 14.52
CA PRO A 122 -3.82 -5.27 13.86
C PRO A 122 -3.85 -3.82 14.37
N THR A 123 -4.19 -2.89 13.49
CA THR A 123 -4.29 -1.47 13.81
C THR A 123 -5.70 -0.94 13.55
N ASN A 124 -6.17 -0.01 14.38
CA ASN A 124 -7.46 0.65 14.14
C ASN A 124 -7.35 1.81 13.13
N THR A 125 -6.14 2.29 12.87
CA THR A 125 -5.86 3.37 11.93
C THR A 125 -4.77 2.97 10.95
N PRO A 126 -4.75 3.55 9.73
CA PRO A 126 -3.66 3.35 8.80
C PRO A 126 -2.30 3.70 9.42
N PRO A 127 -1.24 2.91 9.17
CA PRO A 127 0.12 3.24 9.59
C PRO A 127 0.58 4.62 9.09
N ARG A 128 0.13 5.04 7.91
CA ARG A 128 0.49 6.32 7.28
C ARG A 128 -0.75 7.15 6.93
N LYS A 129 -0.74 8.42 7.32
CA LYS A 129 -1.86 9.35 7.18
C LYS A 129 -1.58 10.43 6.14
N PHE A 130 -1.72 10.08 4.86
CA PHE A 130 -1.45 10.96 3.72
C PHE A 130 -2.21 12.29 3.73
N SER A 131 -3.43 12.33 4.28
CA SER A 131 -4.22 13.56 4.41
C SER A 131 -3.55 14.60 5.30
N ILE A 132 -2.95 14.15 6.40
CA ILE A 132 -2.24 15.03 7.34
C ILE A 132 -0.95 15.54 6.69
N GLU A 133 -0.20 14.66 6.03
CA GLU A 133 1.04 15.02 5.32
C GLU A 133 0.77 16.08 4.23
N GLN A 134 -0.28 15.88 3.43
CA GLN A 134 -0.66 16.82 2.38
C GLN A 134 -1.10 18.17 2.95
N ALA A 135 -1.89 18.18 4.04
CA ALA A 135 -2.31 19.40 4.70
C ALA A 135 -1.11 20.21 5.24
N GLN A 136 -0.14 19.53 5.87
CA GLN A 136 1.09 20.15 6.36
C GLN A 136 1.94 20.73 5.22
N TYR A 137 2.08 20.01 4.11
CA TYR A 137 2.79 20.49 2.92
C TYR A 137 2.16 21.78 2.38
N ASN A 138 0.83 21.79 2.22
CA ASN A 138 0.09 22.95 1.71
C ASN A 138 0.22 24.17 2.65
N GLN A 139 0.13 23.96 3.96
CA GLN A 139 0.31 25.01 4.96
C GLN A 139 1.73 25.62 4.88
N ASN A 140 2.75 24.79 4.74
CA ASN A 140 4.15 25.23 4.64
C ASN A 140 4.41 25.99 3.33
N LYS A 141 3.84 25.53 2.21
CA LYS A 141 3.92 26.21 0.91
C LYS A 141 3.30 27.62 0.97
N SER A 142 2.11 27.75 1.59
CA SER A 142 1.44 29.06 1.77
C SER A 142 2.27 30.01 2.63
N LYS A 143 2.81 29.52 3.77
CA LYS A 143 3.69 30.33 4.64
C LYS A 143 4.95 30.83 3.90
N LYS A 144 5.54 29.99 3.05
CA LYS A 144 6.72 30.36 2.25
C LYS A 144 6.40 31.44 1.22
N LEU A 145 5.25 31.33 0.53
CA LEU A 145 4.79 32.32 -0.44
C LEU A 145 4.57 33.70 0.22
N MET A 146 3.90 33.73 1.38
CA MET A 146 3.67 34.97 2.13
C MET A 146 4.97 35.65 2.57
N LYS A 147 5.99 34.88 2.98
CA LYS A 147 7.31 35.42 3.37
C LYS A 147 8.06 36.02 2.18
N ASN A 148 7.97 35.40 1.01
CA ASN A 148 8.64 35.90 -0.20
C ASN A 148 8.02 37.21 -0.69
N ASN A 149 6.69 37.32 -0.66
CA ASN A 149 5.99 38.54 -1.06
C ASN A 149 6.34 39.73 -0.14
N LYS A 150 6.47 39.50 1.18
CA LYS A 150 6.89 40.55 2.13
C LYS A 150 8.32 41.06 1.92
N LYS A 151 9.22 40.23 1.37
CA LYS A 151 10.60 40.62 1.08
C LYS A 151 10.78 41.41 -0.22
N GLN A 152 9.80 41.34 -1.13
CA GLN A 152 9.83 42.07 -2.41
C GLN A 152 9.19 43.46 -2.31
N SER A 153 8.43 43.71 -1.24
CA SER A 153 7.77 44.99 -0.94
C SER A 153 8.58 45.91 0.00
N THR A 154 9.82 45.55 0.29
CA THR A 154 10.80 46.31 1.11
C THR A 154 12.06 46.49 0.31
#